data_AF-W8E7D5-F1
#
_entry.id   AF-W8E7D5-F1
#
_cell.length_a   1.000
_cell.length_b   1.000
_cell.length_c   1.000
_cell.angle_alpha   90.00
_cell.angle_beta   90.00
_cell.angle_gamma   90.00
#
_symmetry.space_group_name_H-M   'P 1'
#
loop_
_entity.id
_entity.type
_entity.pdbx_description
1 polymer ?
#
loop_
_entity_poly.entity_id
_entity_poly.type
_entity_poly.pdbx_seq_one_letter_code
_entity_poly.pdbx_strand_id
1 'polypeptide(L)'
;QHLWAEAHYVEAEKLRGRPLGAVGKYRVRRKFPLPRTIWDGEETSYCFKEKTRGVLREWYAHNPYPSPREKRELAEATGLTTTQVSNW
;
A
#
# COMPACT_ATOMS: atom_id res chain seq x y z
N GLN A 1 8.46 -0.06 11.11
CA GLN A 1 8.74 -0.12 9.65
C GLN A 1 9.45 1.12 9.13
N HIS A 2 9.02 2.33 9.50
CA HIS A 2 9.67 3.58 9.06
C HIS A 2 11.18 3.62 9.35
N LEU A 3 11.58 3.33 10.59
CA LEU A 3 13.00 3.31 11.01
C LEU A 3 13.87 2.37 10.17
N TRP A 4 13.35 1.21 9.75
CA TRP A 4 14.06 0.27 8.87
C TRP A 4 14.34 0.89 7.50
N ALA A 5 13.31 1.50 6.90
CA ALA A 5 13.45 2.13 5.60
C ALA A 5 14.39 3.34 5.65
N GLU A 6 14.27 4.19 6.68
CA GLU A 6 15.12 5.36 6.86
C GLU A 6 16.59 4.99 7.07
N ALA A 7 16.89 4.02 7.92
CA ALA A 7 18.25 3.59 8.17
C ALA A 7 18.95 3.18 6.86
N HIS A 8 18.28 2.36 6.03
CA HIS A 8 18.82 1.96 4.74
C HIS A 8 18.88 3.10 3.71
N TYR A 9 18.00 4.10 3.77
CA TYR A 9 18.12 5.29 2.93
C TYR A 9 19.37 6.09 3.30
N VAL A 10 19.60 6.34 4.59
CA VAL A 10 20.76 7.08 5.08
C VAL A 10 22.06 6.39 4.68
N GLU A 11 22.15 5.07 4.85
CA GLU A 11 23.32 4.29 4.41
C GLU A 11 23.55 4.39 2.90
N ALA A 12 22.50 4.26 2.10
CA ALA A 12 22.59 4.32 0.65
C ALA A 12 22.90 5.73 0.12
N GLU A 13 22.39 6.79 0.76
CA GLU A 13 22.72 8.19 0.45
C GLU A 13 24.19 8.49 0.77
N LYS A 14 24.67 8.04 1.94
CA LYS A 14 26.07 8.18 2.34
C LYS A 14 27.02 7.50 1.34
N LEU A 15 26.67 6.29 0.88
CA LEU A 15 27.47 5.56 -0.09
C LEU A 15 27.44 6.19 -1.50
N ARG A 16 26.34 6.82 -1.91
CA ARG A 16 26.23 7.51 -3.20
C ARG A 16 26.79 8.94 -3.20
N GLY A 17 27.01 9.53 -2.02
CA GLY A 17 27.43 10.92 -1.86
C GLY A 17 26.39 11.95 -2.34
N ARG A 18 25.13 11.55 -2.52
CA ARG A 18 24.03 12.42 -2.95
C ARG A 18 22.66 11.91 -2.47
N PRO A 19 21.66 12.79 -2.30
CA PRO A 19 20.31 12.40 -1.89
C PRO A 19 19.67 11.37 -2.84
N LEU A 20 18.82 10.51 -2.29
CA LEU A 20 18.01 9.56 -3.06
C LEU A 20 16.71 10.21 -3.51
N GLY A 21 16.51 10.26 -4.84
CA GLY A 21 15.19 10.47 -5.42
C GLY A 21 14.26 9.26 -5.24
N ALA A 22 13.00 9.41 -5.68
CA ALA A 22 11.96 8.38 -5.53
C ALA A 22 12.37 6.99 -6.06
N VAL A 23 12.99 6.93 -7.24
CA VAL A 23 13.48 5.68 -7.85
C VAL A 23 14.61 5.06 -7.02
N GLY A 24 15.48 5.89 -6.46
CA GLY A 24 16.54 5.44 -5.56
C GLY A 24 15.97 4.76 -4.32
N LYS A 25 15.01 5.43 -3.65
CA LYS A 25 14.31 4.88 -2.49
C LYS A 25 13.54 3.59 -2.82
N TYR A 26 12.93 3.51 -4.01
CA TYR A 26 12.29 2.28 -4.51
C TYR A 26 13.28 1.11 -4.62
N ARG A 27 14.45 1.34 -5.24
CA ARG A 27 15.51 0.31 -5.36
C ARG A 27 16.00 -0.17 -4.00
N VAL A 28 16.16 0.73 -3.02
CA VAL A 28 16.56 0.37 -1.66
C VAL A 28 15.52 -0.52 -0.99
N ARG A 29 14.21 -0.18 -1.05
CA ARG A 29 13.14 -1.03 -0.49
C ARG A 29 13.07 -2.41 -1.13
N ARG A 30 13.34 -2.50 -2.44
CA ARG A 30 13.41 -3.79 -3.17
C ARG A 30 14.61 -4.64 -2.75
N LYS A 31 15.75 -4.01 -2.45
CA LYS A 31 16.98 -4.70 -2.02
C LYS A 31 16.92 -5.15 -0.55
N PHE A 32 16.30 -4.34 0.30
CA PHE A 32 16.18 -4.58 1.74
C PHE A 32 14.70 -4.60 2.13
N PRO A 33 13.97 -5.68 1.80
CA PRO A 33 12.57 -5.81 2.19
C PRO A 33 12.43 -5.80 3.71
N LEU A 34 11.24 -5.43 4.21
CA LEU A 34 10.98 -5.45 5.64
C LEU A 34 11.10 -6.89 6.18
N PRO A 35 11.83 -7.12 7.28
CA PRO A 35 11.88 -8.43 7.90
C PRO A 35 10.50 -8.83 8.46
N ARG A 36 10.20 -10.14 8.42
CA ARG A 36 8.91 -10.71 8.88
C ARG A 36 8.58 -10.39 10.35
N THR A 37 9.58 -10.06 11.17
CA THR A 37 9.39 -9.70 12.57
C THR A 37 8.74 -8.33 12.76
N ILE A 38 8.82 -7.44 11.76
CA ILE A 38 8.23 -6.09 11.80
C ILE A 38 7.28 -5.84 10.63
N TRP A 39 6.99 -6.87 9.84
CA TRP A 39 6.08 -6.84 8.70
C TRP A 39 5.03 -7.93 8.85
N ASP A 40 3.77 -7.51 8.81
CA ASP A 40 2.56 -8.34 8.93
C ASP A 40 2.32 -9.25 7.72
N GLY A 41 3.19 -9.19 6.70
CA GLY A 41 3.10 -10.03 5.51
C GLY A 41 2.04 -9.58 4.51
N GLU A 42 1.36 -8.47 4.77
CA GLU A 42 0.28 -7.98 3.92
C GLU A 42 0.85 -7.22 2.72
N GLU A 43 0.71 -7.81 1.52
CA GLU A 43 1.13 -7.18 0.29
C GLU A 43 0.24 -5.97 -0.02
N THR A 44 0.86 -4.88 -0.48
CA THR A 44 0.17 -3.66 -0.86
C THR A 44 0.26 -3.48 -2.37
N SER A 45 -0.86 -3.63 -3.08
CA SER A 45 -0.94 -3.44 -4.53
C SER A 45 -1.69 -2.15 -4.83
N TYR A 46 -1.06 -1.23 -5.56
CA TYR A 46 -1.58 0.13 -5.83
C TYR A 46 -2.04 0.86 -4.56
N CYS A 47 -1.21 0.81 -3.50
CA CYS A 47 -1.47 1.42 -2.19
C CYS A 47 -2.63 0.79 -1.38
N PHE A 48 -3.24 -0.30 -1.85
CA PHE A 48 -4.27 -1.03 -1.11
C PHE A 48 -3.72 -2.31 -0.49
N LYS A 49 -4.02 -2.52 0.78
CA LYS A 49 -3.78 -3.75 1.53
C LYS A 49 -4.59 -4.91 0.93
N GLU A 50 -4.03 -6.11 0.86
CA GLU A 50 -4.70 -7.26 0.24
C GLU A 50 -6.02 -7.62 0.93
N LYS A 51 -6.14 -7.44 2.25
CA LYS A 51 -7.42 -7.62 2.96
C LYS A 51 -8.51 -6.69 2.43
N THR A 52 -8.18 -5.41 2.24
CA THR A 52 -9.10 -4.42 1.67
C THR A 52 -9.49 -4.79 0.24
N ARG A 53 -8.53 -5.24 -0.58
CA ARG A 53 -8.81 -5.72 -1.95
C ARG A 53 -9.70 -6.95 -1.97
N GLY A 54 -9.56 -7.85 -0.99
CA GLY A 54 -10.40 -9.04 -0.84
C GLY A 54 -11.88 -8.68 -0.72
N VAL A 55 -12.21 -7.75 0.19
CA VAL A 55 -13.59 -7.26 0.38
C VAL A 55 -14.16 -6.66 -0.90
N LEU A 56 -13.37 -5.84 -1.59
CA LEU A 56 -13.82 -5.20 -2.83
C LEU A 56 -14.02 -6.22 -3.98
N ARG A 57 -13.14 -7.24 -4.11
CA ARG A 57 -13.30 -8.31 -5.11
C ARG A 57 -14.53 -9.16 -4.85
N GLU A 58 -14.77 -9.53 -3.60
CA GLU A 58 -15.95 -10.29 -3.21
C GLU A 58 -17.21 -9.52 -3.55
N TRP A 59 -17.25 -8.22 -3.22
CA TRP A 59 -18.40 -7.38 -3.52
C TRP A 59 -18.63 -7.22 -5.03
N TYR A 60 -17.56 -6.96 -5.80
CA TYR A 60 -17.63 -6.83 -7.25
C TYR A 60 -18.17 -8.08 -7.95
N ALA A 61 -17.84 -9.27 -7.44
CA ALA A 61 -18.36 -10.53 -7.95
C ALA A 61 -19.89 -10.67 -7.76
N HIS A 62 -20.46 -10.02 -6.73
CA HIS A 62 -21.89 -10.02 -6.47
C HIS A 62 -22.62 -8.89 -7.20
N ASN A 63 -22.06 -7.68 -7.19
CA ASN A 63 -22.60 -6.51 -7.87
C ASN A 63 -21.44 -5.65 -8.41
N PRO A 64 -21.26 -5.50 -9.73
CA PRO A 64 -20.20 -4.66 -10.27
C PRO A 64 -20.56 -3.16 -10.28
N TYR A 65 -21.81 -2.79 -9.99
CA TYR A 65 -22.30 -1.42 -10.08
C TYR A 65 -22.99 -0.98 -8.76
N PRO A 66 -22.21 -0.63 -7.73
CA PRO A 66 -22.74 -0.13 -6.48
C PRO A 66 -23.42 1.22 -6.65
N SER A 67 -24.59 1.36 -6.02
CA SER A 67 -25.25 2.63 -5.79
C SER A 67 -24.40 3.55 -4.90
N PRO A 68 -24.64 4.87 -4.91
CA PRO A 68 -23.93 5.80 -4.03
C PRO A 68 -24.05 5.49 -2.52
N ARG A 69 -25.07 4.74 -2.10
CA ARG A 69 -25.20 4.29 -0.70
C ARG A 69 -24.26 3.10 -0.44
N GLU A 70 -24.29 2.10 -1.30
CA GLU A 70 -23.41 0.92 -1.20
C GLU A 70 -21.93 1.30 -1.30
N LYS A 71 -21.57 2.30 -2.12
CA LYS A 71 -20.19 2.82 -2.15
C LYS A 71 -19.74 3.42 -0.81
N ARG A 72 -20.66 4.05 -0.06
CA ARG A 72 -20.36 4.58 1.27
C ARG A 72 -20.21 3.46 2.30
N GLU A 73 -21.11 2.46 2.25
CA GLU A 73 -21.02 1.26 3.09
C GLU A 73 -19.70 0.51 2.84
N LEU A 74 -19.28 0.35 1.58
CA LEU A 74 -17.98 -0.23 1.22
C LEU A 74 -16.79 0.60 1.71
N ALA A 75 -16.86 1.93 1.59
CA ALA A 75 -15.83 2.83 2.09
C ALA A 75 -15.65 2.67 3.60
N GLU A 76 -16.74 2.63 4.36
CA GLU A 76 -16.73 2.39 5.81
C GLU A 76 -16.17 1.00 6.16
N ALA A 77 -16.60 -0.05 5.45
CA ALA A 77 -16.14 -1.43 5.70
C ALA A 77 -14.66 -1.63 5.39
N THR A 78 -14.13 -0.92 4.39
CA THR A 78 -12.75 -1.09 3.91
C THR A 78 -11.76 -0.07 4.48
N GLY A 79 -12.26 0.98 5.15
CA GLY A 79 -11.46 2.13 5.60
C GLY A 79 -10.95 3.00 4.44
N LEU A 80 -11.52 2.86 3.25
CA LEU A 80 -11.21 3.69 2.08
C LEU A 80 -12.13 4.89 1.99
N THR A 81 -11.74 5.88 1.20
CA THR A 81 -12.66 6.95 0.77
C THR A 81 -13.59 6.44 -0.33
N THR A 82 -14.79 7.02 -0.42
CA THR A 82 -15.76 6.72 -1.50
C THR A 82 -15.17 6.91 -2.90
N THR A 83 -14.25 7.88 -3.05
CA THR A 83 -13.51 8.12 -4.30
C THR A 83 -12.55 6.97 -4.60
N GLN A 84 -11.80 6.48 -3.60
CA GLN A 84 -10.94 5.30 -3.78
C GLN A 84 -11.75 4.06 -4.13
N VAL A 85 -12.91 3.85 -3.50
CA VAL A 85 -13.84 2.75 -3.84
C VAL A 85 -14.41 2.91 -5.26
N SER A 86 -14.62 4.14 -5.74
CA SER A 86 -15.10 4.38 -7.10
C SER A 86 -14.03 4.23 -8.17
N ASN A 87 -12.77 4.46 -7.82
CA ASN A 87 -11.63 4.37 -8.72
C ASN A 87 -11.04 2.95 -8.78
N TRP A 88 -11.20 2.20 -7.71
CA TRP A 88 -10.87 0.78 -7.64
C TRP A 88 -11.86 -0.03 -8.49
#